data_AF-A0A2R6Q230-F1
#
_entry.id   AF-A0A2R6Q230-F1
#
_cell.length_a   1.000
_cell.length_b   1.000
_cell.length_c   1.000
_cell.angle_alpha   90.00
_cell.angle_beta   90.00
_cell.angle_gamma   90.00
#
_symmetry.space_group_name_H-M   'P 1'
#
loop_
_entity.id
_entity.type
_entity.pdbx_description
1 polymer ?
#
loop_
_entity_poly.entity_id
_entity_poly.type
_entity_poly.pdbx_seq_one_letter_code
_entity_poly.pdbx_strand_id
1 'polypeptide(L)'
;MVRVSRALLKDGGLGISKTLSEILVCPLSKQPLRICEERNSLISDAIGVSYPIVDGIPCLVPNDGKIIDNNDMPKPEGAVDSPDEKGMSRGSV
;
A
#
# COMPACT_ATOMS: atom_id res chain seq x y z
N MET A 1 32.70 -31.63 -11.61
CA MET A 1 32.26 -30.29 -12.10
C MET A 1 30.74 -30.32 -12.19
N VAL A 2 30.06 -29.98 -11.09
CA VAL A 2 28.59 -29.98 -11.04
C VAL A 2 28.08 -28.92 -12.00
N ARG A 3 27.27 -29.34 -12.97
CA ARG A 3 26.49 -28.46 -13.84
C ARG A 3 25.45 -27.77 -12.98
N VAL A 4 25.84 -26.70 -12.29
CA VAL A 4 24.89 -25.82 -11.61
C VAL A 4 24.08 -25.17 -12.70
N SER A 5 22.93 -25.77 -12.97
CA SER A 5 21.89 -25.25 -13.85
C SER A 5 21.50 -23.86 -13.36
N ARG A 6 22.13 -22.85 -13.94
CA ARG A 6 21.88 -21.42 -13.76
C ARG A 6 20.40 -21.01 -13.99
N ALA A 7 19.57 -21.95 -14.44
CA ALA A 7 18.15 -21.77 -14.69
C ALA A 7 17.28 -21.82 -13.41
N LEU A 8 17.72 -22.46 -12.32
CA LEU A 8 16.88 -22.61 -11.11
C LEU A 8 17.02 -21.50 -10.07
N LEU A 9 17.95 -20.54 -10.25
CA LEU A 9 18.06 -19.39 -9.34
C LEU A 9 17.10 -18.24 -9.70
N LYS A 10 16.28 -18.38 -10.74
CA LYS A 10 15.37 -17.31 -11.21
C LYS A 10 14.08 -17.19 -10.42
N ASP A 11 13.74 -18.18 -9.60
CA ASP A 11 12.51 -18.16 -8.77
C ASP A 11 12.79 -17.89 -7.28
N GLY A 12 14.06 -17.94 -6.87
CA GLY A 12 14.47 -17.76 -5.47
C GLY A 12 14.88 -16.32 -5.11
N GLY A 13 14.64 -15.35 -5.98
CA GLY A 13 15.13 -13.99 -5.78
C GLY A 13 14.20 -12.93 -6.35
N LEU A 14 13.92 -11.92 -5.51
CA LEU A 14 13.67 -10.53 -5.91
C LEU A 14 12.23 -10.08 -6.19
N GLY A 15 11.20 -10.75 -5.66
CA GLY A 15 9.84 -10.23 -5.76
C GLY A 15 8.94 -10.75 -4.64
N ILE A 16 8.52 -9.87 -3.74
CA ILE A 16 7.48 -10.21 -2.77
C ILE A 16 6.20 -10.39 -3.58
N SER A 17 5.67 -11.61 -3.67
CA SER A 17 4.46 -11.88 -4.45
C SER A 17 3.28 -11.10 -3.88
N LYS A 18 2.35 -10.69 -4.74
CA LYS A 18 1.12 -9.98 -4.33
C LYS A 18 0.37 -10.73 -3.22
N THR A 19 0.37 -12.06 -3.29
CA THR A 19 -0.20 -12.96 -2.28
C THR A 19 0.56 -12.98 -0.94
N LEU A 20 1.88 -12.76 -0.94
CA LEU A 20 2.68 -12.65 0.30
C LEU A 20 2.43 -11.31 1.01
N SER A 21 2.25 -10.24 0.24
CA SER A 21 1.95 -8.90 0.77
C SER A 21 0.64 -8.88 1.59
N GLU A 22 -0.36 -9.68 1.18
CA GLU A 22 -1.64 -9.83 1.89
C GLU A 22 -1.50 -10.51 3.27
N ILE A 23 -0.44 -11.29 3.46
CA ILE A 23 -0.12 -11.97 4.73
C ILE A 23 0.77 -11.08 5.62
N LEU A 24 1.60 -10.24 5.00
CA LEU A 24 2.48 -9.30 5.69
C LEU A 24 1.68 -8.12 6.25
N VAL A 25 1.65 -8.03 7.58
CA VAL A 25 0.91 -7.00 8.30
C VAL A 25 1.82 -5.90 8.84
N CYS A 26 1.28 -4.68 8.92
CA CYS A 26 1.95 -3.56 9.58
C CYS A 26 2.17 -3.85 11.07
N PRO A 27 3.36 -3.56 11.63
CA PRO A 27 3.64 -3.76 13.06
C PRO A 27 2.75 -2.92 13.98
N LEU A 28 2.30 -1.76 13.52
CA LEU A 28 1.50 -0.79 14.27
C LEU A 28 -0.01 -0.99 14.09
N SER A 29 -0.50 -0.97 12.85
CA SER A 29 -1.94 -1.01 12.55
C SER A 29 -2.51 -2.42 12.40
N LYS A 30 -1.66 -3.44 12.29
CA LYS A 30 -2.03 -4.84 12.00
C LYS A 30 -2.83 -5.03 10.70
N GLN A 31 -2.85 -4.03 9.84
CA GLN A 31 -3.47 -4.09 8.52
C GLN A 31 -2.49 -4.68 7.50
N PRO A 32 -2.99 -5.32 6.43
CA PRO A 32 -2.14 -5.83 5.34
C PRO A 32 -1.36 -4.69 4.68
N LEU A 33 -0.17 -5.00 4.18
CA LEU A 33 0.68 -4.05 3.46
C LEU A 33 0.54 -4.27 1.95
N ARG A 34 0.72 -3.20 1.16
CA ARG A 34 0.76 -3.26 -0.30
C ARG A 34 2.20 -3.15 -0.80
N ILE A 35 2.58 -4.01 -1.74
CA ILE A 35 3.88 -3.96 -2.41
C ILE A 35 3.89 -2.84 -3.47
N CYS A 36 4.94 -2.03 -3.46
CA CYS A 36 5.23 -1.02 -4.48
C CYS A 36 6.50 -1.43 -5.23
N GLU A 37 6.33 -2.00 -6.42
CA GLU A 37 7.44 -2.49 -7.26
C GLU A 37 8.32 -1.34 -7.77
N GLU A 38 7.75 -0.15 -7.99
CA GLU A 38 8.51 1.04 -8.43
C GLU A 38 9.58 1.47 -7.43
N ARG A 39 9.31 1.32 -6.12
CA ARG A 39 10.18 1.82 -5.05
C ARG A 39 10.78 0.70 -4.21
N ASN A 40 10.46 -0.55 -4.54
CA ASN A 40 10.79 -1.74 -3.75
C ASN A 40 10.49 -1.51 -2.26
N SER A 41 9.26 -1.09 -1.96
CA SER A 41 8.81 -0.78 -0.61
C SER A 41 7.42 -1.35 -0.32
N LEU A 42 7.12 -1.54 0.95
CA LEU A 42 5.80 -1.94 1.45
C LEU A 42 5.07 -0.73 2.00
N ILE A 43 3.84 -0.52 1.57
CA ILE A 43 3.04 0.64 1.92
C ILE A 43 1.88 0.22 2.82
N SER A 44 1.66 0.97 3.89
CA SER A 44 0.51 0.83 4.77
C SER A 44 -0.50 1.93 4.49
N ASP A 45 -1.60 1.60 3.83
CA ASP A 45 -2.68 2.55 3.52
C ASP A 45 -3.40 3.04 4.80
N ALA A 46 -3.32 2.28 5.90
CA ALA A 46 -4.00 2.62 7.16
C ALA A 46 -3.37 3.79 7.92
N ILE A 47 -2.05 3.94 7.82
CA ILE A 47 -1.29 4.97 8.55
C ILE A 47 -0.44 5.86 7.62
N GLY A 48 -0.44 5.58 6.31
CA GLY A 48 0.30 6.35 5.32
C GLY A 48 1.82 6.26 5.48
N VAL A 49 2.35 5.09 5.84
CA VAL A 49 3.79 4.87 5.98
C VAL A 49 4.30 3.84 4.98
N SER A 50 5.55 4.02 4.56
CA SER A 50 6.29 3.10 3.72
C SER A 50 7.45 2.48 4.48
N TYR A 51 7.63 1.17 4.28
CA TYR A 51 8.73 0.37 4.81
C TYR A 51 9.64 -0.06 3.66
N PRO A 52 10.95 0.18 3.75
CA PRO A 52 11.89 -0.20 2.69
C PRO A 52 12.14 -1.72 2.66
N ILE A 53 12.44 -2.24 1.48
CA ILE A 53 12.95 -3.60 1.30
C ILE A 53 14.45 -3.50 1.02
N VAL A 54 15.27 -4.01 1.95
CA VAL A 54 16.74 -3.98 1.88
C VAL A 54 17.23 -5.41 1.67
N ASP A 55 18.06 -5.64 0.65
CA ASP A 55 18.55 -6.98 0.28
C ASP A 55 17.45 -8.03 0.04
N GLY A 56 16.26 -7.59 -0.37
CA GLY A 56 15.08 -8.44 -0.55
C GLY A 56 14.34 -8.79 0.75
N ILE A 57 14.75 -8.22 1.88
CA ILE A 57 14.13 -8.41 3.20
C ILE A 57 13.31 -7.16 3.57
N PRO A 58 12.00 -7.31 3.86
CA PRO A 58 11.18 -6.21 4.37
C PRO A 58 11.64 -5.72 5.75
N CYS A 59 11.97 -4.43 5.86
CA CYS A 59 12.29 -3.84 7.15
C CYS A 59 11.03 -3.24 7.81
N LEU A 60 10.31 -4.04 8.60
CA LEU A 60 9.12 -3.62 9.35
C LEU A 60 9.46 -3.03 10.73
N VAL A 61 10.48 -2.17 10.78
CA VAL A 61 10.87 -1.48 12.01
C VAL A 61 10.09 -0.17 12.11
N PRO A 62 9.35 0.09 13.21
CA PRO A 62 8.58 1.33 13.36
C PRO A 62 9.41 2.61 13.18
N ASN A 63 10.70 2.57 13.54
CA ASN A 63 11.63 3.69 13.41
C ASN A 63 12.12 3.95 11.97
N ASP A 64 12.11 2.94 11.10
CA ASP A 64 12.50 3.06 9.68
C ASP A 64 11.31 3.41 8.76
N GLY A 65 10.09 3.37 9.31
CA GLY A 65 8.88 3.74 8.58
C GLY A 65 8.92 5.20 8.16
N LYS A 66 8.85 5.46 6.85
CA LYS A 66 8.79 6.81 6.30
C LYS A 66 7.38 7.18 5.91
N ILE A 67 6.90 8.30 6.42
CA ILE A 67 5.60 8.87 6.04
C ILE A 67 5.64 9.19 4.54
N ILE A 68 4.63 8.74 3.81
CA ILE A 68 4.48 9.04 2.39
C ILE A 68 3.48 10.17 2.21
N ASP A 69 3.94 11.31 1.69
CA ASP A 69 3.07 12.44 1.39
C ASP A 69 2.33 12.22 0.05
N ASN A 70 1.02 12.02 0.13
CA ASN A 70 -0.01 12.41 -0.84
C ASN A 70 0.00 11.85 -2.29
N ASN A 71 0.88 10.93 -2.71
CA ASN A 71 0.83 10.41 -4.10
C ASN A 71 0.41 8.92 -4.26
N ASP A 72 0.27 8.18 -3.17
CA ASP A 72 -0.05 6.74 -3.21
C ASP A 72 -1.20 6.36 -2.27
N MET A 73 -1.72 7.33 -1.51
CA MET A 73 -3.03 7.19 -0.88
C MET A 73 -4.09 7.19 -1.99
N PRO A 74 -5.01 6.21 -2.05
CA PRO A 74 -6.16 6.34 -2.94
C PRO A 74 -6.85 7.64 -2.56
N LYS A 75 -6.81 8.62 -3.47
CA LYS A 75 -7.67 9.80 -3.36
C LYS A 75 -9.09 9.26 -3.17
N PRO A 76 -9.85 9.70 -2.16
CA PRO A 76 -11.27 9.45 -2.15
C PRO A 76 -11.87 10.25 -3.31
N GLU A 77 -11.80 9.71 -4.53
CA GLU A 77 -12.66 10.11 -5.63
C GLU A 77 -14.04 9.50 -5.34
N GLY A 78 -14.72 10.16 -4.40
CA GLY A 78 -16.11 9.95 -4.05
C GLY A 78 -16.83 11.29 -4.12
N ALA A 79 -16.86 11.88 -5.31
CA ALA A 79 -18.00 12.70 -5.69
C ALA A 79 -19.21 11.77 -5.72
N VAL A 80 -19.99 11.73 -4.63
CA VAL A 80 -21.42 11.43 -4.77
C VAL A 80 -22.12 12.77 -4.91
N ASP A 81 -22.58 12.96 -6.14
CA ASP A 81 -23.34 14.08 -6.63
C ASP A 81 -24.58 14.34 -5.75
N SER A 82 -24.99 15.61 -5.70
CA SER A 82 -26.16 16.08 -4.96
C SER A 82 -27.45 15.48 -5.55
N PRO A 83 -28.57 15.48 -4.79
CA PRO A 83 -29.62 16.38 -5.25
C PRO A 83 -30.46 17.04 -4.14
N ASP A 84 -30.66 18.34 -4.32
CA ASP A 84 -31.89 19.10 -4.07
C ASP A 84 -32.46 19.11 -2.63
N GLU A 85 -31.93 20.00 -1.78
CA GLU A 85 -32.77 20.53 -0.69
C GLU A 85 -33.79 21.50 -1.28
N LYS A 86 -34.92 20.88 -1.65
CA LYS A 86 -36.21 21.48 -1.95
C LYS A 86 -36.50 22.69 -1.04
N GLY A 87 -36.46 23.88 -1.62
CA GLY A 87 -36.98 25.09 -0.99
C GLY A 87 -38.47 24.93 -0.71
N MET A 88 -38.81 24.55 0.51
CA MET A 88 -40.20 24.49 0.96
C MET A 88 -40.66 25.92 1.27
N SER A 89 -41.56 26.39 0.42
CA SER A 89 -42.29 27.65 0.45
C SER A 89 -42.96 27.94 1.79
N ARG A 90 -42.95 29.20 2.26
CA ARG A 90 -44.06 29.93 2.97
C ARG A 90 -43.76 31.44 2.90
N GLY A 91 -44.48 32.27 2.12
CA GLY A 91 -45.77 32.92 2.44
C GLY A 91 -45.54 34.43 2.57
N SER A 92 -45.85 35.26 1.56
CA SER A 92 -47.06 36.10 1.50
C SER A 92 -47.48 36.70 2.85
N VAL A 93 -47.07 37.95 3.09
CA VAL A 93 -47.88 39.03 3.69
C VAL A 93 -47.35 40.38 3.21
#